data_AF-A0A1V5MBJ2-F1
#
_entry.id   AF-A0A1V5MBJ2-F1
#
_cell.length_a   1.000
_cell.length_b   1.000
_cell.length_c   1.000
_cell.angle_alpha   90.00
_cell.angle_beta   90.00
_cell.angle_gamma   90.00
#
_symmetry.space_group_name_H-M   'P 1'
#
loop_
_entity.id
_entity.type
_entity.pdbx_description
1 polymer ?
#
loop_
_entity_poly.entity_id
_entity_poly.type
_entity_poly.pdbx_seq_one_letter_code
_entity_poly.pdbx_strand_id
1 'polypeptide(L)'
;MKNRVKQLRERKGISQIDLAERLGVSRQALSAVETEKQSPSLQTAMKVARELDTPLAQIFSLEDESMQSTKSPTLSKVERLNFANQFAILKALHKDNKHEAGYYEYLEEIFRRGYESLYHECFDKLWTALPTEVAELTLDILEMHRALLWSLGERPNPADIERVKFQGFDGNSESQYLSFAKFFTADGSRYSETKVVNSYMPTLDRYKKMLAEWERMRREQQLSKAQIESILDAAEA
;
A
#
# COMPACT_ATOMS: atom_id res chain seq x y z
N MET A 1 -15.41 5.83 -1.50
CA MET A 1 -15.11 5.24 -0.16
C MET A 1 -15.86 3.94 -0.07
N LYS A 2 -15.13 2.81 -0.04
CA LYS A 2 -15.75 1.50 0.12
C LYS A 2 -16.32 1.34 1.50
N ASN A 3 -17.42 0.59 1.62
CA ASN A 3 -17.99 0.31 2.94
C ASN A 3 -18.71 -1.03 3.04
N ARG A 4 -18.88 -1.48 4.29
CA ARG A 4 -19.47 -2.78 4.63
C ARG A 4 -20.76 -2.64 5.44
N VAL A 5 -21.37 -1.47 5.41
CA VAL A 5 -22.55 -1.10 6.23
C VAL A 5 -23.69 -2.08 5.99
N LYS A 6 -24.00 -2.40 4.72
CA LYS A 6 -25.06 -3.34 4.35
C LYS A 6 -24.82 -4.73 4.94
N GLN A 7 -23.61 -5.26 4.77
CA GLN A 7 -23.25 -6.60 5.22
C GLN A 7 -23.35 -6.73 6.74
N LEU A 8 -22.82 -5.74 7.46
CA LEU A 8 -22.85 -5.70 8.93
C LEU A 8 -24.28 -5.52 9.47
N ARG A 9 -25.07 -4.67 8.81
CA ARG A 9 -26.49 -4.47 9.13
C ARG A 9 -27.28 -5.78 8.99
N GLU A 10 -27.10 -6.49 7.87
CA GLU A 10 -27.78 -7.76 7.59
C GLU A 10 -27.36 -8.87 8.57
N ARG A 11 -26.08 -8.93 8.97
CA ARG A 11 -25.60 -9.85 10.01
C ARG A 11 -26.25 -9.64 11.37
N LYS A 12 -26.60 -8.40 11.71
CA LYS A 12 -27.35 -8.08 12.94
C LYS A 12 -28.87 -8.23 12.80
N GLY A 13 -29.37 -8.64 11.62
CA GLY A 13 -30.81 -8.75 11.36
C GLY A 13 -31.55 -7.41 11.36
N ILE A 14 -30.84 -6.29 11.15
CA ILE A 14 -31.41 -4.94 11.19
C ILE A 14 -31.90 -4.58 9.77
N SER A 15 -33.10 -4.03 9.62
CA SER A 15 -33.55 -3.56 8.31
C SER A 15 -32.90 -2.22 7.93
N GLN A 16 -32.84 -1.92 6.63
CA GLN A 16 -32.31 -0.62 6.17
C GLN A 16 -33.13 0.55 6.73
N ILE A 17 -34.44 0.37 6.97
CA ILE A 17 -35.28 1.42 7.57
C ILE A 17 -34.89 1.62 9.03
N ASP A 18 -34.78 0.54 9.80
CA ASP A 18 -34.45 0.60 11.23
C ASP A 18 -33.08 1.26 11.48
N LEU A 19 -32.07 0.91 10.66
CA LEU A 19 -30.76 1.53 10.79
C LEU A 19 -30.81 3.02 10.43
N ALA A 20 -31.56 3.41 9.38
CA ALA A 20 -31.68 4.81 8.99
C ALA A 20 -32.32 5.65 10.12
N GLU A 21 -33.36 5.12 10.75
CA GLU A 21 -34.03 5.75 11.90
C GLU A 21 -33.08 5.94 13.08
N ARG A 22 -32.33 4.89 13.46
CA ARG A 22 -31.33 4.97 14.56
C ARG A 22 -30.22 5.98 14.30
N LEU A 23 -29.80 6.11 13.05
CA LEU A 23 -28.77 7.07 12.65
C LEU A 23 -29.30 8.50 12.56
N GLY A 24 -30.62 8.68 12.46
CA GLY A 24 -31.28 9.96 12.21
C GLY A 24 -31.05 10.45 10.78
N VAL A 25 -31.03 9.54 9.80
CA VAL A 25 -30.87 9.85 8.37
C VAL A 25 -32.04 9.27 7.57
N SER A 26 -32.27 9.76 6.36
CA SER A 26 -33.31 9.18 5.50
C SER A 26 -32.89 7.79 5.00
N ARG A 27 -33.87 6.92 4.69
CA ARG A 27 -33.61 5.62 4.05
C ARG A 27 -32.84 5.77 2.74
N GLN A 28 -33.13 6.82 1.96
CA GLN A 28 -32.39 7.10 0.73
C GLN A 28 -30.93 7.44 1.01
N ALA A 29 -30.64 8.23 2.05
CA ALA A 29 -29.28 8.58 2.44
C ALA A 29 -28.50 7.34 2.89
N LEU A 30 -29.10 6.48 3.72
CA LEU A 30 -28.47 5.22 4.11
C LEU A 30 -28.23 4.30 2.91
N SER A 31 -29.18 4.21 1.98
CA SER A 31 -29.03 3.43 0.74
C SER A 31 -27.90 3.96 -0.14
N ALA A 32 -27.76 5.29 -0.27
CA ALA A 32 -26.66 5.92 -1.00
C ALA A 32 -25.29 5.64 -0.34
N VAL A 33 -25.24 5.58 0.99
CA VAL A 33 -24.05 5.12 1.73
C VAL A 33 -23.79 3.64 1.44
N GLU A 34 -24.76 2.74 1.64
CA GLU A 34 -24.60 1.29 1.43
C GLU A 34 -24.22 0.91 -0.02
N THR A 35 -24.58 1.74 -1.00
CA THR A 35 -24.27 1.53 -2.43
C THR A 35 -23.06 2.34 -2.89
N GLU A 36 -22.32 2.95 -1.96
CA GLU A 36 -21.08 3.71 -2.22
C GLU A 36 -21.27 4.94 -3.11
N LYS A 37 -22.52 5.30 -3.43
CA LYS A 37 -22.87 6.50 -4.21
C LYS A 37 -22.58 7.79 -3.45
N GLN A 38 -22.60 7.74 -2.12
CA GLN A 38 -22.33 8.90 -1.28
C GLN A 38 -21.50 8.52 -0.06
N SER A 39 -20.44 9.30 0.18
CA SER A 39 -19.68 9.17 1.43
C SER A 39 -20.46 9.82 2.59
N PRO A 40 -20.68 9.12 3.72
CA PRO A 40 -21.28 9.72 4.90
C PRO A 40 -20.39 10.82 5.49
N SER A 41 -21.00 11.74 6.23
CA SER A 41 -20.23 12.64 7.11
C SER A 41 -19.53 11.82 8.21
N LEU A 42 -18.43 12.34 8.75
CA LEU A 42 -17.74 11.71 9.88
C LEU A 42 -18.70 11.39 11.04
N GLN A 43 -19.64 12.30 11.33
CA GLN A 43 -20.64 12.11 12.37
C GLN A 43 -21.57 10.92 12.07
N THR A 44 -22.08 10.80 10.84
CA THR A 44 -22.90 9.65 10.43
C THR A 44 -22.08 8.37 10.48
N ALA A 45 -20.84 8.40 9.99
CA ALA A 45 -19.96 7.25 9.98
C ALA A 45 -19.62 6.75 11.40
N MET A 46 -19.39 7.67 12.36
CA MET A 46 -19.21 7.33 13.78
C MET A 46 -20.48 6.76 14.42
N LYS A 47 -21.67 7.26 14.07
CA LYS A 47 -22.94 6.69 14.53
C LYS A 47 -23.13 5.27 14.00
N VAL A 48 -22.85 5.05 12.71
CA VAL A 48 -22.86 3.72 12.09
C VAL A 48 -21.94 2.77 12.84
N ALA A 49 -20.72 3.21 13.17
CA ALA A 49 -19.78 2.42 13.96
C ALA A 49 -20.32 1.99 15.32
N ARG A 50 -21.01 2.90 16.01
CA ARG A 50 -21.65 2.59 17.30
C ARG A 50 -22.83 1.62 17.15
N GLU A 51 -23.74 1.87 16.20
CA GLU A 51 -24.92 1.01 15.98
C GLU A 51 -24.53 -0.41 15.54
N LEU A 52 -23.52 -0.50 14.67
CA LEU A 52 -23.01 -1.77 14.17
C LEU A 52 -21.99 -2.41 15.11
N ASP A 53 -21.66 -1.78 16.25
CA ASP A 53 -20.65 -2.25 17.21
C ASP A 53 -19.35 -2.71 16.52
N THR A 54 -18.93 -1.92 15.53
CA THR A 54 -17.79 -2.22 14.66
C THR A 54 -17.00 -0.94 14.48
N PRO A 55 -15.67 -0.92 14.61
CA PRO A 55 -14.89 0.30 14.45
C PRO A 55 -15.02 0.89 13.06
N LEU A 56 -14.92 2.22 13.02
CA LEU A 56 -15.03 3.00 11.81
C LEU A 56 -14.11 2.47 10.69
N ALA A 57 -12.86 2.14 11.01
CA ALA A 57 -11.86 1.65 10.05
C ALA A 57 -12.15 0.24 9.49
N GLN A 58 -13.06 -0.52 10.10
CA GLN A 58 -13.52 -1.81 9.58
C GLN A 58 -14.81 -1.69 8.76
N ILE A 59 -15.53 -0.58 8.92
CA ILE A 59 -16.77 -0.30 8.18
C ILE A 59 -16.47 0.47 6.90
N PHE A 60 -15.54 1.42 6.97
CA PHE A 60 -15.25 2.36 5.90
C PHE A 60 -13.77 2.31 5.53
N SER A 61 -13.50 2.13 4.24
CA SER A 61 -12.15 2.08 3.68
C SER A 61 -11.97 3.20 2.65
N LEU A 62 -10.93 4.00 2.84
CA LEU A 62 -10.42 4.90 1.80
C LEU A 62 -9.63 4.01 0.84
N GLU A 63 -10.09 3.89 -0.40
CA GLU A 63 -9.29 3.20 -1.42
C GLU A 63 -8.08 4.08 -1.72
N ASP A 64 -6.88 3.54 -1.52
CA ASP A 64 -5.74 3.94 -2.35
C ASP A 64 -5.95 3.27 -3.70
N GLU A 65 -6.14 4.06 -4.77
CA GLU A 65 -6.31 3.56 -6.14
C GLU A 65 -5.11 2.71 -6.64
N SER A 66 -4.01 2.66 -5.87
CA SER A 66 -2.87 1.78 -6.12
C SER A 66 -3.14 0.30 -5.80
N MET A 67 -4.21 -0.02 -5.06
CA MET A 67 -4.65 -1.40 -4.81
C MET A 67 -5.58 -1.84 -5.95
N GLN A 68 -5.01 -2.23 -7.09
CA GLN A 68 -5.78 -2.85 -8.16
C GLN A 68 -6.56 -4.04 -7.60
N SER A 69 -7.89 -3.93 -7.65
CA SER A 69 -8.87 -4.97 -7.30
C SER A 69 -8.67 -6.20 -8.20
N THR A 70 -7.68 -7.01 -7.87
CA THR A 70 -7.58 -8.37 -8.37
C THR A 70 -8.66 -9.21 -7.70
N LYS A 71 -9.38 -10.04 -8.47
CA LYS A 71 -10.32 -11.02 -7.89
C LYS A 71 -9.57 -11.79 -6.80
N SER A 72 -10.14 -11.89 -5.60
CA SER A 72 -9.58 -12.71 -4.53
C SER A 72 -9.35 -14.14 -5.03
N PRO A 73 -8.27 -14.80 -4.59
CA PRO A 73 -7.93 -16.12 -5.08
C PRO A 73 -9.01 -17.14 -4.72
N THR A 74 -9.23 -18.11 -5.61
CA THR A 74 -9.97 -19.32 -5.25
C THR A 74 -9.07 -20.20 -4.40
N LEU A 75 -9.56 -20.65 -3.25
CA LEU A 75 -8.79 -21.46 -2.29
C LEU A 75 -9.29 -22.89 -2.25
N SER A 76 -8.37 -23.85 -2.19
CA SER A 76 -8.67 -25.25 -1.88
C SER A 76 -9.30 -25.40 -0.49
N LYS A 77 -9.96 -26.54 -0.24
CA LYS A 77 -10.51 -26.84 1.10
C LYS A 77 -9.42 -26.88 2.18
N VAL A 78 -8.20 -27.30 1.84
CA VAL A 78 -7.07 -27.35 2.77
C VAL A 78 -6.60 -25.94 3.11
N GLU A 79 -6.44 -25.06 2.12
CA GLU A 79 -6.06 -23.65 2.35
C GLU A 79 -7.10 -22.92 3.17
N ARG A 80 -8.40 -23.10 2.86
CA ARG A 80 -9.49 -22.56 3.67
C ARG A 80 -9.45 -23.04 5.12
N LEU A 81 -9.18 -24.33 5.33
CA LEU A 81 -9.06 -24.89 6.68
C LEU A 81 -7.87 -24.27 7.42
N ASN A 82 -6.74 -24.07 6.73
CA ASN A 82 -5.57 -23.41 7.31
C ASN A 82 -5.88 -21.97 7.74
N PHE A 83 -6.51 -21.17 6.89
CA PHE A 83 -6.94 -19.81 7.26
C PHE A 83 -7.92 -19.82 8.43
N ALA A 84 -8.95 -20.66 8.38
CA ALA A 84 -9.91 -20.79 9.48
C ALA A 84 -9.24 -21.16 10.81
N ASN A 85 -8.27 -22.06 10.78
CA ASN A 85 -7.52 -22.45 11.96
C ASN A 85 -6.61 -21.33 12.47
N GLN A 86 -5.94 -20.59 11.58
CA GLN A 86 -5.15 -19.41 11.95
C GLN A 86 -6.02 -18.34 12.63
N PHE A 87 -7.20 -18.05 12.09
CA PHE A 87 -8.11 -17.09 12.72
C PHE A 87 -8.70 -17.60 14.04
N ALA A 88 -8.95 -18.90 14.17
CA ALA A 88 -9.33 -19.48 15.46
C ALA A 88 -8.23 -19.32 16.52
N ILE A 89 -6.96 -19.49 16.14
CA ILE A 89 -5.80 -19.25 17.02
C ILE A 89 -5.72 -17.77 17.39
N LEU A 90 -5.77 -16.85 16.41
CA LEU A 90 -5.73 -15.41 16.68
C LEU A 90 -6.89 -14.97 17.59
N LYS A 91 -8.12 -15.45 17.34
CA LYS A 91 -9.25 -15.25 18.26
C LYS A 91 -8.93 -15.70 19.69
N ALA A 92 -8.29 -16.86 19.84
CA ALA A 92 -7.93 -17.39 21.15
C ALA A 92 -6.77 -16.64 21.83
N LEU A 93 -5.89 -15.98 21.07
CA LEU A 93 -4.81 -15.13 21.60
C LEU A 93 -5.33 -13.75 22.05
N HIS A 94 -6.38 -13.25 21.43
CA HIS A 94 -6.94 -11.91 21.67
C HIS A 94 -8.18 -11.92 22.57
N LYS A 95 -8.31 -12.90 23.50
CA LYS A 95 -9.51 -13.08 24.36
C LYS A 95 -9.87 -11.85 25.21
N ASP A 96 -8.87 -11.10 25.67
CA ASP A 96 -9.08 -9.89 26.47
C ASP A 96 -9.48 -8.68 25.62
N ASN A 97 -9.29 -8.76 24.29
CA ASN A 97 -9.72 -7.76 23.34
C ASN A 97 -10.92 -8.28 22.53
N LYS A 98 -12.13 -8.11 23.08
CA LYS A 98 -13.38 -8.53 22.43
C LYS A 98 -13.52 -8.05 20.98
N HIS A 99 -12.95 -6.88 20.68
CA HIS A 99 -13.03 -6.31 19.35
C HIS A 99 -12.17 -7.10 18.34
N GLU A 100 -10.91 -7.36 18.65
CA GLU A 100 -10.03 -8.17 17.80
C GLU A 100 -10.50 -9.63 17.73
N ALA A 101 -10.94 -10.20 18.85
CA ALA A 101 -11.51 -11.54 18.89
C ALA A 101 -12.73 -11.67 17.96
N GLY A 102 -13.64 -10.69 17.98
CA GLY A 102 -14.81 -10.66 17.10
C GLY A 102 -14.43 -10.52 15.61
N TYR A 103 -13.40 -9.74 15.29
CA TYR A 103 -12.89 -9.64 13.91
C TYR A 103 -12.31 -10.97 13.42
N TYR A 104 -11.55 -11.68 14.25
CA TYR A 104 -11.03 -13.00 13.88
C TYR A 104 -12.12 -14.08 13.82
N GLU A 105 -13.15 -14.00 14.66
CA GLU A 105 -14.34 -14.86 14.54
C GLU A 105 -15.07 -14.66 13.21
N TYR A 106 -15.24 -13.40 12.80
CA TYR A 106 -15.82 -13.03 11.51
C TYR A 106 -15.03 -13.64 10.34
N LEU A 107 -13.69 -13.52 10.36
CA LEU A 107 -12.82 -14.10 9.33
C LEU A 107 -12.87 -15.63 9.36
N GLU A 108 -12.78 -16.26 10.54
CA GLU A 108 -12.91 -17.72 10.69
C GLU A 108 -14.19 -18.24 10.00
N GLU A 109 -15.32 -17.57 10.23
CA GLU A 109 -16.61 -17.96 9.65
C GLU A 109 -16.60 -17.91 8.12
N ILE A 110 -16.03 -16.85 7.52
CA ILE A 110 -15.90 -16.72 6.05
C ILE A 110 -15.24 -17.96 5.46
N PHE A 111 -14.10 -18.39 6.00
CA PHE A 111 -13.33 -19.49 5.44
C PHE A 111 -13.94 -20.86 5.76
N ARG A 112 -14.55 -21.05 6.95
CA ARG A 112 -15.26 -22.30 7.28
C ARG A 112 -16.50 -22.49 6.40
N ARG A 113 -17.29 -21.44 6.19
CA ARG A 113 -18.52 -21.49 5.37
C ARG A 113 -18.23 -21.43 3.88
N GLY A 114 -17.08 -20.89 3.47
CA GLY A 114 -16.70 -20.79 2.07
C GLY A 114 -17.38 -19.62 1.36
N TYR A 115 -17.52 -18.49 2.05
CA TYR A 115 -18.06 -17.28 1.45
C TYR A 115 -17.00 -16.63 0.54
N GLU A 116 -16.75 -17.22 -0.63
CA GLU A 116 -15.66 -16.82 -1.55
C GLU A 116 -15.74 -15.34 -1.96
N SER A 117 -16.95 -14.79 -2.10
CA SER A 117 -17.15 -13.36 -2.38
C SER A 117 -16.62 -12.44 -1.29
N LEU A 118 -16.37 -12.96 -0.08
CA LEU A 118 -15.83 -12.24 1.08
C LEU A 118 -14.35 -12.55 1.35
N TYR A 119 -13.64 -13.25 0.47
CA TYR A 119 -12.21 -13.51 0.68
C TYR A 119 -11.37 -12.23 0.66
N HIS A 120 -11.80 -11.21 -0.09
CA HIS A 120 -11.16 -9.89 -0.14
C HIS A 120 -10.93 -9.27 1.24
N GLU A 121 -11.79 -9.57 2.23
CA GLU A 121 -11.65 -9.14 3.62
C GLU A 121 -10.31 -9.51 4.27
N CYS A 122 -9.70 -10.60 3.81
CA CYS A 122 -8.37 -11.05 4.22
C CYS A 122 -7.27 -10.57 3.27
N PHE A 123 -7.54 -10.54 1.96
CA PHE A 123 -6.51 -10.33 0.94
C PHE A 123 -6.29 -8.87 0.55
N ASP A 124 -7.23 -7.96 0.78
CA ASP A 124 -7.12 -6.54 0.36
C ASP A 124 -5.97 -5.79 1.04
N LYS A 125 -5.46 -6.31 2.16
CA LYS A 125 -4.30 -5.77 2.86
C LYS A 125 -2.97 -6.30 2.33
N LEU A 126 -3.01 -7.32 1.46
CA LEU A 126 -1.85 -7.91 0.84
C LEU A 126 -1.66 -7.28 -0.53
N TRP A 127 -0.51 -6.65 -0.71
CA TRP A 127 -0.14 -6.09 -1.99
C TRP A 127 0.11 -7.23 -2.97
N THR A 128 -0.12 -6.97 -4.25
CA THR A 128 0.30 -7.88 -5.31
C THR A 128 1.81 -8.10 -5.23
N ALA A 129 2.25 -9.31 -5.59
CA ALA A 129 3.67 -9.63 -5.58
C ALA A 129 4.43 -8.63 -6.45
N LEU A 130 5.50 -8.05 -5.89
CA LEU A 130 6.36 -7.13 -6.61
C LEU A 130 7.09 -7.90 -7.73
N PRO A 131 6.97 -7.50 -9.00
CA PRO A 131 7.73 -8.14 -10.08
C PRO A 131 9.23 -8.04 -9.83
N THR A 132 9.97 -9.09 -10.18
CA THR A 132 11.43 -9.15 -9.99
C THR A 132 12.12 -8.00 -10.71
N GLU A 133 11.66 -7.67 -11.92
CA GLU A 133 12.23 -6.61 -12.75
C GLU A 133 12.07 -5.22 -12.10
N VAL A 134 10.97 -5.00 -11.37
CA VAL A 134 10.74 -3.77 -10.61
C VAL A 134 11.71 -3.69 -9.43
N ALA A 135 11.91 -4.80 -8.72
CA ALA A 135 12.83 -4.87 -7.59
C ALA A 135 14.28 -4.64 -8.02
N GLU A 136 14.73 -5.35 -9.05
CA GLU A 136 16.08 -5.23 -9.62
C GLU A 136 16.35 -3.82 -10.12
N LEU A 137 15.45 -3.27 -10.95
CA LEU A 137 15.60 -1.91 -11.46
C LEU A 137 15.64 -0.87 -10.34
N THR A 138 14.80 -1.00 -9.31
CA THR A 138 14.84 -0.07 -8.16
C THR A 138 16.19 -0.11 -7.46
N LEU A 139 16.74 -1.31 -7.23
CA LEU A 139 18.02 -1.47 -6.56
C LEU A 139 19.18 -0.93 -7.40
N ASP A 140 19.18 -1.16 -8.71
CA ASP A 140 20.20 -0.60 -9.61
C ASP A 140 20.14 0.94 -9.63
N ILE A 141 18.95 1.54 -9.63
CA ILE A 141 18.78 3.00 -9.52
C ILE A 141 19.36 3.53 -8.21
N LEU A 142 19.04 2.90 -7.07
CA LEU A 142 19.57 3.31 -5.76
C LEU A 142 21.10 3.16 -5.70
N GLU A 143 21.64 2.08 -6.25
CA GLU A 143 23.08 1.84 -6.31
C GLU A 143 23.80 2.86 -7.21
N MET A 144 23.23 3.19 -8.37
CA MET A 144 23.76 4.24 -9.24
C MET A 144 23.80 5.59 -8.53
N HIS A 145 22.72 6.01 -7.88
CA HIS A 145 22.69 7.29 -7.15
C HIS A 145 23.67 7.31 -5.96
N ARG A 146 23.84 6.18 -5.27
CA ARG A 146 24.86 6.03 -4.24
C ARG A 146 26.28 6.20 -4.81
N ALA A 147 26.57 5.55 -5.93
CA ALA A 147 27.85 5.65 -6.60
C ALA A 147 28.14 7.09 -7.06
N LEU A 148 27.14 7.78 -7.60
CA LEU A 148 27.25 9.19 -7.97
C LEU A 148 27.57 10.07 -6.74
N LEU A 149 26.83 9.89 -5.64
CA LEU A 149 27.03 10.65 -4.40
C LEU A 149 28.42 10.43 -3.81
N TRP A 150 28.87 9.18 -3.72
CA TRP A 150 30.19 8.83 -3.18
C TRP A 150 31.35 9.28 -4.07
N SER A 151 31.13 9.37 -5.38
CA SER A 151 32.14 9.87 -6.32
C SER A 151 32.38 11.38 -6.18
N LEU A 152 31.52 12.12 -5.47
CA LEU A 152 31.77 13.53 -5.16
C LEU A 152 32.83 13.75 -4.05
N GLY A 153 33.25 12.69 -3.35
CA GLY A 153 34.26 12.74 -2.29
C GLY A 153 33.70 13.09 -0.90
N GLU A 154 34.60 13.37 0.06
CA GLU A 154 34.23 13.53 1.48
C GLU A 154 33.53 14.87 1.81
N ARG A 155 33.78 15.92 1.01
CA ARG A 155 33.26 17.27 1.25
C ARG A 155 32.73 17.90 -0.04
N PRO A 156 31.69 17.32 -0.64
CA PRO A 156 31.10 17.86 -1.85
C PRO A 156 30.42 19.19 -1.58
N ASN A 157 30.41 20.09 -2.57
CA ASN A 157 29.65 21.32 -2.43
C ASN A 157 28.13 21.01 -2.53
N PRO A 158 27.25 21.83 -1.92
CA PRO A 158 25.82 21.57 -1.92
C PRO A 158 25.17 21.50 -3.29
N ALA A 159 25.71 22.21 -4.29
CA ALA A 159 25.15 22.22 -5.64
C ALA A 159 25.35 20.87 -6.33
N ASP A 160 26.53 20.27 -6.20
CA ASP A 160 26.83 18.95 -6.77
C ASP A 160 26.00 17.86 -6.09
N ILE A 161 25.80 17.94 -4.77
CA ILE A 161 24.91 17.02 -4.03
C ILE A 161 23.49 17.08 -4.62
N GLU A 162 22.93 18.27 -4.82
CA GLU A 162 21.56 18.40 -5.33
C GLU A 162 21.41 17.87 -6.76
N ARG A 163 22.46 17.97 -7.58
CA ARG A 163 22.46 17.44 -8.96
C ARG A 163 22.41 15.91 -9.02
N VAL A 164 23.13 15.22 -8.14
CA VAL A 164 23.20 13.75 -8.12
C VAL A 164 22.16 13.09 -7.21
N LYS A 165 21.44 13.90 -6.43
CA LYS A 165 20.44 13.44 -5.46
C LYS A 165 19.34 12.64 -6.14
N PHE A 166 19.02 11.50 -5.55
CA PHE A 166 17.86 10.70 -5.95
C PHE A 166 16.57 11.48 -5.70
N GLN A 167 15.75 11.65 -6.75
CA GLN A 167 14.54 12.49 -6.68
C GLN A 167 13.29 11.73 -6.22
N GLY A 168 13.41 10.42 -6.00
CA GLY A 168 12.27 9.57 -5.72
C GLY A 168 11.60 9.05 -6.98
N PHE A 169 10.40 8.52 -6.79
CA PHE A 169 9.51 7.98 -7.81
C PHE A 169 8.13 8.61 -7.68
N ASP A 170 7.36 8.63 -8.77
CA ASP A 170 6.00 9.15 -8.77
C ASP A 170 5.07 8.25 -7.96
N GLY A 171 4.41 8.80 -6.96
CA GLY A 171 3.49 8.05 -6.10
C GLY A 171 2.27 7.50 -6.83
N ASN A 172 1.90 8.05 -8.00
CA ASN A 172 0.74 7.61 -8.77
C ASN A 172 1.11 6.51 -9.77
N SER A 173 2.07 6.78 -10.65
CA SER A 173 2.43 5.89 -11.77
C SER A 173 3.60 4.95 -11.47
N GLU A 174 4.39 5.21 -10.43
CA GLU A 174 5.60 4.47 -10.06
C GLU A 174 5.54 3.97 -8.61
N SER A 175 4.32 3.78 -8.09
CA SER A 175 4.04 3.48 -6.67
C SER A 175 4.76 2.24 -6.13
N GLN A 176 4.91 1.20 -6.94
CA GLN A 176 5.65 -0.02 -6.58
C GLN A 176 7.15 0.26 -6.36
N TYR A 177 7.76 1.06 -7.25
CA TYR A 177 9.16 1.50 -7.12
C TYR A 177 9.33 2.39 -5.88
N LEU A 178 8.40 3.33 -5.66
CA LEU A 178 8.41 4.21 -4.50
C LEU A 178 8.34 3.43 -3.17
N SER A 179 7.39 2.49 -3.08
CA SER A 179 7.18 1.65 -1.90
C SER A 179 8.41 0.79 -1.61
N PHE A 180 8.97 0.16 -2.64
CA PHE A 180 10.14 -0.70 -2.49
C PHE A 180 11.41 0.09 -2.15
N ALA A 181 11.61 1.26 -2.75
CA ALA A 181 12.72 2.14 -2.40
C ALA A 181 12.66 2.58 -0.93
N LYS A 182 11.48 2.98 -0.44
CA LYS A 182 11.29 3.36 0.97
C LYS A 182 11.70 2.25 1.95
N PHE A 183 11.47 0.98 1.60
CA PHE A 183 11.89 -0.16 2.42
C PHE A 183 13.42 -0.20 2.61
N PHE A 184 14.19 0.12 1.56
CA PHE A 184 15.65 0.06 1.54
C PHE A 184 16.36 1.36 1.97
N THR A 185 15.60 2.41 2.23
CA THR A 185 16.08 3.69 2.75
C THR A 185 15.56 4.01 4.15
N ALA A 186 14.92 3.03 4.81
CA ALA A 186 14.56 3.15 6.21
C ALA A 186 15.81 3.32 7.09
N ASP A 187 15.66 3.87 8.29
CA ASP A 187 16.79 4.04 9.20
C ASP A 187 17.49 2.70 9.51
N GLY A 188 18.82 2.68 9.46
CA GLY A 188 19.64 1.47 9.63
C GLY A 188 19.65 0.48 8.46
N SER A 189 19.08 0.83 7.30
CA SER A 189 19.06 -0.03 6.10
C SER A 189 20.17 0.31 5.08
N ARG A 190 20.25 -0.50 4.00
CA ARG A 190 21.36 -0.51 3.01
C ARG A 190 21.63 0.85 2.33
N TYR A 191 20.62 1.69 2.18
CA TYR A 191 20.70 3.02 1.55
C TYR A 191 20.12 4.12 2.46
N SER A 192 20.31 4.01 3.77
CA SER A 192 19.82 4.98 4.76
C SER A 192 20.30 6.43 4.55
N GLU A 193 21.39 6.65 3.79
CA GLU A 193 21.86 7.96 3.36
C GLU A 193 20.95 8.65 2.33
N THR A 194 20.11 7.87 1.64
CA THR A 194 19.21 8.35 0.59
C THR A 194 17.82 8.58 1.16
N LYS A 195 17.30 9.80 1.09
CA LYS A 195 15.91 10.07 1.49
C LYS A 195 14.96 9.91 0.31
N VAL A 196 14.11 8.89 0.35
CA VAL A 196 13.08 8.68 -0.68
C VAL A 196 11.89 9.60 -0.43
N VAL A 197 11.52 10.36 -1.46
CA VAL A 197 10.33 11.22 -1.49
C VAL A 197 9.42 10.84 -2.64
N ASN A 198 8.17 11.30 -2.61
CA ASN A 198 7.33 11.28 -3.82
C ASN A 198 7.86 12.38 -4.75
N SER A 199 8.22 12.02 -5.98
CA SER A 199 8.72 13.00 -6.97
C SER A 199 7.60 13.89 -7.53
N TYR A 200 6.34 13.46 -7.40
CA TYR A 200 5.16 14.08 -8.01
C TYR A 200 5.21 14.18 -9.56
N MET A 201 6.19 13.51 -10.19
CA MET A 201 6.36 13.43 -11.64
C MET A 201 7.08 12.13 -12.00
N PRO A 202 6.74 11.47 -13.13
CA PRO A 202 7.42 10.24 -13.54
C PRO A 202 8.93 10.45 -13.70
N THR A 203 9.72 9.48 -13.24
CA THR A 203 11.19 9.55 -13.20
C THR A 203 11.89 8.35 -13.85
N LEU A 204 11.17 7.25 -14.07
CA LEU A 204 11.76 5.99 -14.53
C LEU A 204 12.47 6.10 -15.87
N ASP A 205 11.90 6.81 -16.84
CA ASP A 205 12.52 6.94 -18.16
C ASP A 205 13.87 7.67 -18.07
N ARG A 206 13.93 8.71 -17.23
CA ARG A 206 15.16 9.42 -16.92
C ARG A 206 16.19 8.48 -16.29
N TYR A 207 15.81 7.76 -15.25
CA TYR A 207 16.73 6.84 -14.56
C TYR A 207 17.19 5.68 -15.44
N LYS A 208 16.35 5.14 -16.33
CA LYS A 208 16.74 4.10 -17.28
C LYS A 208 17.83 4.57 -18.24
N LYS A 209 17.76 5.82 -18.72
CA LYS A 209 18.80 6.39 -19.58
C LYS A 209 20.11 6.59 -18.82
N MET A 210 20.03 7.12 -17.60
CA MET A 210 21.18 7.25 -16.70
C MET A 210 21.84 5.90 -16.43
N LEU A 211 21.04 4.87 -16.11
CA LEU A 211 21.52 3.52 -15.87
C LEU A 211 22.21 2.92 -17.08
N ALA A 212 21.64 3.09 -18.27
CA ALA A 212 22.25 2.60 -19.50
C ALA A 212 23.66 3.18 -19.73
N GLU A 213 23.88 4.44 -19.36
CA GLU A 213 25.20 5.06 -19.43
C GLU A 213 26.12 4.61 -18.28
N TRP A 214 25.60 4.54 -17.04
CA TRP A 214 26.35 4.07 -15.87
C TRP A 214 26.84 2.63 -16.01
N GLU A 215 26.04 1.72 -16.56
CA GLU A 215 26.41 0.31 -16.78
C GLU A 215 27.68 0.15 -17.64
N ARG A 216 27.93 1.08 -18.56
CA ARG A 216 29.13 1.06 -19.42
C ARG A 216 30.41 1.30 -18.62
N MET A 217 30.31 1.93 -17.46
CA MET A 217 31.41 2.34 -16.59
C MET A 217 31.34 1.74 -15.17
N ARG A 218 30.32 0.91 -14.86
CA ARG A 218 30.03 0.29 -13.54
C ARG A 218 31.20 -0.52 -12.95
N ARG A 219 32.22 -0.86 -13.75
CA ARG A 219 33.42 -1.58 -13.28
C ARG A 219 34.42 -0.69 -12.52
N GLU A 220 34.26 0.62 -12.56
CA GLU A 220 35.16 1.57 -11.88
C GLU A 220 34.69 1.83 -10.44
N GLN A 221 35.64 1.86 -9.47
CA GLN A 221 35.32 2.05 -8.05
C GLN A 221 34.92 3.50 -7.70
N GLN A 222 35.33 4.49 -8.51
CA GLN A 222 34.99 5.91 -8.36
C GLN A 222 34.82 6.55 -9.73
N LEU A 223 33.73 7.29 -9.93
CA LEU A 223 33.46 8.00 -11.18
C LEU A 223 34.24 9.31 -11.21
N SER A 224 34.88 9.60 -12.34
CA SER A 224 35.44 10.92 -12.63
C SER A 224 34.33 11.96 -12.83
N LYS A 225 34.67 13.24 -12.70
CA LYS A 225 33.73 14.34 -12.97
C LYS A 225 33.10 14.22 -14.36
N ALA A 226 33.88 13.91 -15.40
CA ALA A 226 33.37 13.77 -16.77
C ALA A 226 32.35 12.62 -16.90
N GLN A 227 32.54 11.53 -16.16
CA GLN A 227 31.60 10.41 -16.14
C GLN A 227 30.31 10.74 -15.40
N ILE A 228 30.39 11.46 -14.28
CA ILE A 228 29.21 11.98 -13.57
C ILE A 228 28.38 12.85 -14.51
N GLU A 229 29.02 13.81 -15.20
CA GLU A 229 28.33 14.67 -16.18
C GLU A 229 27.68 13.83 -17.30
N SER A 230 28.38 12.87 -17.88
CA SER A 230 27.83 11.99 -18.94
C SER A 230 26.56 11.26 -18.50
N ILE A 231 26.54 10.74 -17.26
CA ILE A 231 25.35 10.06 -16.71
C ILE A 231 24.21 11.05 -16.52
N LEU A 232 24.48 12.25 -15.98
CA LEU A 232 23.45 13.27 -15.76
C LEU A 232 22.88 13.83 -17.08
N ASP A 233 23.70 13.98 -18.11
CA ASP A 233 23.29 14.46 -19.44
C ASP A 233 22.42 13.41 -20.16
N ALA A 234 22.71 12.11 -19.97
CA ALA A 234 21.88 11.02 -20.51
C ALA A 234 20.43 11.09 -20.03
N ALA A 235 20.18 11.70 -18.87
CA ALA A 235 18.86 11.89 -18.32
C ALA A 235 17.99 12.86 -19.15
N GLU A 236 18.60 13.79 -19.88
CA GLU A 236 17.95 14.85 -20.66
C GLU A 236 17.87 14.54 -22.17
N ALA A 237 18.66 13.58 -22.66
CA ALA A 237 18.72 13.15 -24.06
C ALA A 237 17.50 12.29 -24.47
#